data_AF-A0A2T0X2B5-F1
#
_entry.id   AF-A0A2T0X2B5-F1
#
_cell.length_a   1.000
_cell.length_b   1.000
_cell.length_c   1.000
_cell.angle_alpha   90.00
_cell.angle_beta   90.00
_cell.angle_gamma   90.00
#
_symmetry.space_group_name_H-M   'P 1'
#
loop_
_entity.id
_entity.type
_entity.pdbx_description
1 polymer ?
#
loop_
_entity_poly.entity_id
_entity_poly.type
_entity_poly.pdbx_seq_one_letter_code
_entity_poly.pdbx_strand_id
1 'polypeptide(L)'
;MRLRAEWLDDPASRAVTDALEGAGHRALYVGGCVRNALLGAPVSDLDIATDAAPEAVVAAAAGAGLRAVPTGIAHGTVTVVSDGRPYEVTTFRRDEETDGRHARVAFTAEVAEDAARRDFTMNALYAAPDGAVVDPLEGLPDLLARRVRFVGAPDARIREDYLRILRFFRFHAWYGDPSGGIDPDALDACARHAGGLGRLSAERIGAEMKKLLAAPDPAPALAAMAASGVLARVMPGASASNVASLVHAEGDLPPRWERRALALGGAVDGWRLSNAEARGMERRAGAAASTLPPAALGRAFGREAAEDAALLAAAAAEGGVPAETFERIAAGAEASFPLAARHLMPALEGPALGEGLKRAERAWLASDLTLDREALRRIALGERA
;
A
#
# COMPACT_ATOMS: atom_id res chain seq x y z
N MET A 1 -20.66 -14.49 -18.96
CA MET A 1 -20.97 -13.78 -17.69
C MET A 1 -21.20 -12.31 -18.01
N ARG A 2 -22.10 -11.62 -17.31
CA ARG A 2 -22.28 -10.16 -17.43
C ARG A 2 -21.96 -9.49 -16.09
N LEU A 3 -21.04 -8.53 -16.12
CA LEU A 3 -20.69 -7.65 -15.02
C LEU A 3 -21.79 -6.63 -14.78
N ARG A 4 -22.04 -6.30 -13.51
CA ARG A 4 -22.89 -5.18 -13.11
C ARG A 4 -22.07 -4.27 -12.21
N ALA A 5 -21.94 -3.01 -12.60
CA ALA A 5 -21.22 -2.01 -11.84
C ALA A 5 -21.75 -0.63 -12.21
N GLU A 6 -21.87 0.27 -11.23
CA GLU A 6 -22.44 1.61 -11.44
C GLU A 6 -21.67 2.41 -12.50
N TRP A 7 -20.35 2.22 -12.57
CA TRP A 7 -19.50 2.88 -13.55
C TRP A 7 -19.69 2.41 -15.00
N LEU A 8 -20.35 1.26 -15.24
CA LEU A 8 -20.71 0.86 -16.60
C LEU A 8 -21.79 1.76 -17.19
N ASP A 9 -22.70 2.26 -16.34
CA ASP A 9 -23.83 3.10 -16.72
C ASP A 9 -23.58 4.60 -16.45
N ASP A 10 -22.44 4.94 -15.85
CA ASP A 10 -22.03 6.33 -15.59
C ASP A 10 -21.86 7.11 -16.91
N PRO A 11 -22.55 8.25 -17.09
CA PRO A 11 -22.52 9.00 -18.35
C PRO A 11 -21.12 9.43 -18.78
N ALA A 12 -20.23 9.75 -17.84
CA ALA A 12 -18.87 10.18 -18.18
C ALA A 12 -18.03 9.02 -18.71
N SER A 13 -18.14 7.85 -18.09
CA SER A 13 -17.50 6.61 -18.55
C SER A 13 -18.04 6.17 -19.91
N ARG A 14 -19.38 6.19 -20.07
CA ARG A 14 -20.06 5.89 -21.34
C ARG A 14 -19.62 6.81 -22.45
N ALA A 15 -19.50 8.12 -22.20
CA ALA A 15 -19.06 9.06 -23.23
C ALA A 15 -17.69 8.69 -23.83
N VAL A 16 -16.76 8.15 -23.03
CA VAL A 16 -15.44 7.72 -23.53
C VAL A 16 -15.56 6.45 -24.37
N THR A 17 -16.31 5.45 -23.90
CA THR A 17 -16.50 4.20 -24.66
C THR A 17 -17.30 4.42 -25.94
N ASP A 18 -18.37 5.23 -25.87
CA ASP A 18 -19.24 5.56 -27.00
C ASP A 18 -18.48 6.38 -28.06
N ALA A 19 -17.53 7.24 -27.66
CA ALA A 19 -16.67 7.96 -28.61
C ALA A 19 -15.81 7.00 -29.44
N LEU A 20 -15.25 5.97 -28.82
CA LEU A 20 -14.44 4.95 -29.50
C LEU A 20 -15.32 4.02 -30.36
N GLU A 21 -16.44 3.53 -29.82
CA GLU A 21 -17.38 2.66 -30.54
C GLU A 21 -18.01 3.38 -31.73
N GLY A 22 -18.36 4.67 -31.58
CA GLY A 22 -18.87 5.52 -32.65
C GLY A 22 -17.85 5.78 -33.77
N ALA A 23 -16.55 5.67 -33.47
CA ALA A 23 -15.46 5.71 -34.44
C ALA A 23 -15.14 4.34 -35.06
N GLY A 24 -15.90 3.29 -34.71
CA GLY A 24 -15.73 1.93 -35.25
C GLY A 24 -14.68 1.08 -34.53
N HIS A 25 -14.25 1.50 -33.34
CA HIS A 25 -13.24 0.81 -32.53
C HIS A 25 -13.86 0.10 -31.33
N ARG A 26 -13.16 -0.90 -30.80
CA ARG A 26 -13.54 -1.58 -29.56
C ARG A 26 -13.18 -0.71 -28.36
N ALA A 27 -14.04 -0.66 -27.34
CA ALA A 27 -13.73 -0.06 -26.05
C ALA A 27 -13.99 -1.08 -24.95
N LEU A 28 -12.93 -1.58 -24.31
CA LEU A 28 -13.03 -2.59 -23.25
C LEU A 28 -12.47 -2.06 -21.96
N TYR A 29 -13.25 -2.04 -20.89
CA TYR A 29 -12.69 -1.87 -19.55
C TYR A 29 -11.75 -3.05 -19.25
N VAL A 30 -10.64 -2.79 -18.57
CA VAL A 30 -9.60 -3.81 -18.41
C VAL A 30 -8.92 -3.81 -17.03
N GLY A 31 -8.51 -5.00 -16.58
CA GLY A 31 -7.56 -5.13 -15.48
C GLY A 31 -8.21 -4.87 -14.13
N GLY A 32 -7.72 -3.85 -13.41
CA GLY A 32 -8.08 -3.63 -12.01
C GLY A 32 -9.56 -3.41 -11.76
N CYS A 33 -10.20 -2.60 -12.60
CA CYS A 33 -11.64 -2.31 -12.50
C CYS A 33 -12.50 -3.55 -12.71
N VAL A 34 -12.16 -4.37 -13.72
CA VAL A 34 -12.87 -5.62 -14.04
C VAL A 34 -12.68 -6.64 -12.93
N ARG A 35 -11.44 -6.87 -12.49
CA ARG A 35 -11.11 -7.78 -11.36
C ARG A 35 -11.90 -7.40 -10.11
N ASN A 36 -11.81 -6.12 -9.70
CA ASN A 36 -12.41 -5.68 -8.45
C ASN A 36 -13.93 -5.73 -8.51
N ALA A 37 -14.55 -5.31 -9.62
CA ALA A 37 -15.99 -5.39 -9.78
C ALA A 37 -16.50 -6.84 -9.76
N LEU A 38 -15.78 -7.79 -10.36
CA LEU A 38 -16.11 -9.21 -10.31
C LEU A 38 -15.95 -9.83 -8.91
N LEU A 39 -15.05 -9.29 -8.08
CA LEU A 39 -14.83 -9.70 -6.69
C LEU A 39 -15.68 -8.94 -5.66
N GLY A 40 -16.46 -7.95 -6.09
CA GLY A 40 -17.19 -7.04 -5.18
C GLY A 40 -16.26 -6.14 -4.36
N ALA A 41 -15.05 -5.87 -4.83
CA ALA A 41 -14.08 -4.98 -4.21
C ALA A 41 -14.21 -3.54 -4.75
N PRO A 42 -13.79 -2.51 -3.98
CA PRO A 42 -13.81 -1.12 -4.45
C PRO A 42 -13.00 -0.91 -5.74
N VAL A 43 -13.53 -0.10 -6.66
CA VAL A 43 -12.87 0.28 -7.91
C VAL A 43 -12.48 1.75 -7.83
N SER A 44 -11.19 2.07 -7.98
CA SER A 44 -10.68 3.45 -7.92
C SER A 44 -10.45 4.07 -9.30
N ASP A 45 -9.95 3.27 -10.25
CA ASP A 45 -9.50 3.74 -11.55
C ASP A 45 -10.12 2.86 -12.65
N LEU A 46 -10.55 3.51 -13.75
CA LEU A 46 -11.14 2.85 -14.91
C LEU A 46 -10.19 2.94 -16.10
N ASP A 47 -9.49 1.84 -16.34
CA ASP A 47 -8.64 1.68 -17.52
C ASP A 47 -9.49 1.11 -18.67
N ILE A 48 -9.32 1.70 -19.85
CA ILE A 48 -9.98 1.26 -21.09
C ILE A 48 -8.89 0.82 -22.07
N ALA A 49 -9.08 -0.34 -22.67
CA ALA A 49 -8.25 -0.86 -23.74
C ALA A 49 -9.02 -0.87 -25.07
N THR A 50 -8.34 -0.57 -26.16
CA THR A 50 -8.95 -0.38 -27.48
C THR A 50 -8.04 -0.89 -28.60
N ASP A 51 -8.61 -1.27 -29.74
CA ASP A 51 -7.86 -1.53 -30.97
C ASP A 51 -7.51 -0.24 -31.74
N ALA A 52 -8.03 0.92 -31.30
CA ALA A 52 -7.68 2.21 -31.87
C ALA A 52 -6.23 2.59 -31.58
N ALA A 53 -5.50 3.04 -32.62
CA ALA A 53 -4.19 3.68 -32.44
C ALA A 53 -4.32 4.99 -31.63
N PRO A 54 -3.26 5.46 -30.94
CA PRO A 54 -3.34 6.64 -30.08
C PRO A 54 -3.88 7.89 -30.78
N GLU A 55 -3.51 8.10 -32.04
CA GLU A 55 -4.00 9.23 -32.85
C GLU A 55 -5.50 9.11 -33.15
N ALA A 56 -5.99 7.88 -33.36
CA ALA A 56 -7.41 7.61 -33.55
C ALA A 56 -8.20 7.81 -32.25
N VAL A 57 -7.62 7.46 -31.09
CA VAL A 57 -8.22 7.77 -29.77
C VAL A 57 -8.37 9.28 -29.58
N VAL A 58 -7.35 10.06 -29.91
CA VAL A 58 -7.40 11.53 -29.83
C VAL A 58 -8.47 12.09 -30.77
N ALA A 59 -8.55 11.59 -32.00
CA ALA A 59 -9.55 12.03 -32.98
C ALA A 59 -10.98 11.67 -32.55
N ALA A 60 -11.21 10.46 -32.04
CA ALA A 60 -12.50 10.00 -31.54
C ALA A 60 -12.97 10.85 -30.33
N ALA A 61 -12.07 11.07 -29.37
CA ALA A 61 -12.36 11.94 -28.22
C ALA A 61 -12.72 13.36 -28.65
N ALA A 62 -11.93 13.97 -29.57
CA ALA A 62 -12.21 15.30 -30.08
C ALA A 62 -13.55 15.38 -30.82
N GLY A 63 -13.89 14.36 -31.63
CA GLY A 63 -15.17 14.26 -32.32
C GLY A 63 -16.38 14.17 -31.38
N ALA A 64 -16.19 13.60 -30.18
CA ALA A 64 -17.18 13.54 -29.12
C ALA A 64 -17.16 14.77 -28.18
N GLY A 65 -16.32 15.78 -28.45
CA GLY A 65 -16.18 16.97 -27.60
C GLY A 65 -15.43 16.73 -26.28
N LEU A 66 -14.72 15.60 -26.15
CA LEU A 66 -13.92 15.25 -24.99
C LEU A 66 -12.49 15.76 -25.15
N ARG A 67 -11.87 16.16 -24.04
CA ARG A 67 -10.46 16.58 -24.03
C ARG A 67 -9.58 15.33 -23.97
N ALA A 68 -8.65 15.19 -24.91
CA ALA A 68 -7.60 14.17 -24.88
C ALA A 68 -6.24 14.78 -24.49
N VAL A 69 -5.50 14.10 -23.62
CA VAL A 69 -4.14 14.46 -23.19
C VAL A 69 -3.20 13.31 -23.53
N PRO A 70 -2.16 13.54 -24.34
CA PRO A 70 -1.20 12.51 -24.74
C PRO A 70 -0.20 12.24 -23.60
N THR A 71 -0.61 11.47 -22.60
CA THR A 71 0.15 11.19 -21.38
C THR A 71 1.21 10.10 -21.57
N GLY A 72 1.04 9.20 -22.54
CA GLY A 72 1.94 8.06 -22.75
C GLY A 72 1.89 7.48 -24.16
N ILE A 73 1.86 8.32 -25.20
CA ILE A 73 1.73 7.89 -26.62
C ILE A 73 2.76 6.81 -26.98
N ALA A 74 4.01 6.91 -26.52
CA ALA A 74 5.05 5.93 -26.81
C ALA A 74 4.72 4.50 -26.32
N HIS A 75 3.80 4.38 -25.35
CA HIS A 75 3.28 3.12 -24.86
C HIS A 75 1.82 2.88 -25.30
N GLY A 76 1.24 3.77 -26.09
CA GLY A 76 -0.13 3.65 -26.59
C GLY A 76 -1.21 4.19 -25.66
N THR A 77 -0.85 4.98 -24.63
CA THR A 77 -1.83 5.51 -23.66
C THR A 77 -2.14 6.98 -23.92
N VAL A 78 -3.44 7.29 -23.95
CA VAL A 78 -4.02 8.63 -24.04
C VAL A 78 -5.00 8.80 -22.88
N THR A 79 -4.87 9.88 -22.12
CA THR A 79 -5.85 10.20 -21.07
C THR A 79 -6.98 11.01 -21.68
N VAL A 80 -8.19 10.46 -21.68
CA VAL A 80 -9.41 11.16 -22.10
C VAL A 80 -10.10 11.72 -20.86
N VAL A 81 -10.48 12.99 -20.89
CA VAL A 81 -11.17 13.65 -19.78
C VAL A 81 -12.64 13.79 -20.12
N SER A 82 -13.48 13.20 -19.29
CA SER A 82 -14.94 13.23 -19.40
C SER A 82 -15.53 13.68 -18.07
N ASP A 83 -16.37 14.72 -18.07
CA ASP A 83 -16.95 15.29 -16.84
C ASP A 83 -15.91 15.63 -15.75
N GLY A 84 -14.76 16.20 -16.18
CA GLY A 84 -13.64 16.52 -15.29
C GLY A 84 -12.87 15.32 -14.74
N ARG A 85 -13.26 14.08 -15.06
CA ARG A 85 -12.62 12.83 -14.62
C ARG A 85 -11.68 12.28 -15.70
N PRO A 86 -10.46 11.84 -15.35
CA PRO A 86 -9.54 11.22 -16.30
C PRO A 86 -9.84 9.74 -16.50
N TYR A 87 -9.75 9.28 -17.74
CA TYR A 87 -9.85 7.87 -18.16
C TYR A 87 -8.62 7.51 -18.98
N GLU A 88 -7.88 6.48 -18.57
CA GLU A 88 -6.72 6.02 -19.32
C GLU A 88 -7.16 5.08 -20.44
N VAL A 89 -7.06 5.54 -21.69
CA VAL A 89 -7.35 4.73 -22.87
C VAL A 89 -6.03 4.25 -23.47
N THR A 90 -5.84 2.93 -23.52
CA THR A 90 -4.60 2.32 -24.00
C THR A 90 -4.85 1.41 -25.20
N THR A 91 -4.15 1.64 -26.29
CA THR A 91 -4.17 0.75 -27.46
C THR A 91 -3.67 -0.65 -27.09
N PHE A 92 -4.35 -1.69 -27.57
CA PHE A 92 -3.89 -3.07 -27.44
C PHE A 92 -2.47 -3.19 -27.99
N ARG A 93 -1.62 -3.88 -27.23
CA ARG A 93 -0.21 -3.97 -27.56
C ARG A 93 0.37 -5.31 -27.14
N ARG A 94 1.43 -5.73 -27.83
CA ARG A 94 2.34 -6.80 -27.41
C ARG A 94 3.72 -6.22 -27.14
N ASP A 95 4.46 -6.85 -26.23
CA ASP A 95 5.83 -6.46 -25.94
C ASP A 95 6.76 -7.15 -26.96
N GLU A 96 7.60 -6.37 -27.67
CA GLU A 96 8.62 -6.90 -28.61
C GLU A 96 9.95 -7.13 -27.88
N GLU A 97 10.35 -6.17 -27.06
CA GLU A 97 11.50 -6.25 -26.17
C GLU A 97 11.12 -5.63 -24.83
N THR A 98 11.41 -6.30 -23.72
CA THR A 98 11.12 -5.76 -22.39
C THR A 98 12.24 -6.09 -21.41
N ASP A 99 12.71 -5.07 -20.69
CA ASP A 99 13.57 -5.21 -19.51
C ASP A 99 12.83 -4.82 -18.21
N GLY A 100 11.51 -4.78 -18.29
CA GLY A 100 10.59 -4.48 -17.21
C GLY A 100 10.20 -3.01 -17.13
N ARG A 101 11.16 -2.08 -17.09
CA ARG A 101 10.85 -0.63 -17.10
C ARG A 101 10.70 -0.09 -18.52
N HIS A 102 11.50 -0.59 -19.45
CA HIS A 102 11.46 -0.18 -20.85
C HIS A 102 10.93 -1.34 -21.66
N ALA A 103 9.74 -1.16 -22.21
CA ALA A 103 9.18 -2.06 -23.20
C ALA A 103 9.08 -1.33 -24.54
N ARG A 104 9.65 -1.94 -25.59
CA ARG A 104 9.27 -1.62 -26.97
C ARG A 104 7.99 -2.40 -27.25
N VAL A 105 6.95 -1.68 -27.66
CA VAL A 105 5.62 -2.26 -27.86
C VAL A 105 5.21 -2.15 -29.32
N ALA A 106 4.54 -3.18 -29.82
CA ALA A 106 3.85 -3.15 -31.09
C ALA A 106 2.34 -3.14 -30.84
N PHE A 107 1.64 -2.20 -31.49
CA PHE A 107 0.19 -2.17 -31.43
C PHE A 107 -0.42 -3.32 -32.23
N THR A 108 -1.57 -3.80 -31.77
CA THR A 108 -2.29 -4.94 -32.33
C THR A 108 -3.79 -4.69 -32.26
N ALA A 109 -4.56 -5.39 -33.07
CA ALA A 109 -6.03 -5.39 -32.97
C ALA A 109 -6.55 -6.54 -32.09
N GLU A 110 -5.68 -7.49 -31.74
CA GLU A 110 -6.04 -8.71 -31.05
C GLU A 110 -5.98 -8.54 -29.53
N VAL A 111 -7.15 -8.58 -28.88
CA VAL A 111 -7.26 -8.50 -27.41
C VAL A 111 -6.48 -9.62 -26.71
N ALA A 112 -6.35 -10.79 -27.33
CA ALA A 112 -5.61 -11.92 -26.78
C ALA A 112 -4.10 -11.62 -26.67
N GLU A 113 -3.53 -10.86 -27.61
CA GLU A 113 -2.13 -10.42 -27.54
C GLU A 113 -1.92 -9.40 -26.40
N ASP A 114 -2.87 -8.47 -26.20
CA ASP A 114 -2.81 -7.55 -25.04
C ASP A 114 -2.98 -8.28 -23.71
N ALA A 115 -3.83 -9.31 -23.67
CA ALA A 115 -4.03 -10.13 -22.49
C ALA A 115 -2.75 -10.90 -22.13
N ALA A 116 -2.07 -11.47 -23.14
CA ALA A 116 -0.91 -12.35 -22.97
C ALA A 116 0.33 -11.67 -22.36
N ARG A 117 0.46 -10.35 -22.48
CA ARG A 117 1.55 -9.57 -21.88
C ARG A 117 1.31 -9.17 -20.42
N ARG A 118 0.10 -9.40 -19.89
CA ARG A 118 -0.24 -9.03 -18.51
C ARG A 118 0.40 -9.97 -17.52
N ASP A 119 0.44 -9.54 -16.26
CA ASP A 119 1.14 -10.27 -15.21
C ASP A 119 0.36 -11.52 -14.75
N PHE A 120 -0.91 -11.33 -14.36
CA PHE A 120 -1.74 -12.37 -13.76
C PHE A 120 -3.03 -12.58 -14.55
N THR A 121 -3.52 -13.83 -14.56
CA THR A 121 -4.74 -14.23 -15.27
C THR A 121 -5.95 -13.38 -14.83
N MET A 122 -6.08 -13.13 -13.53
CA MET A 122 -7.12 -12.27 -12.96
C MET A 122 -7.05 -10.79 -13.39
N ASN A 123 -5.90 -10.33 -13.89
CA ASN A 123 -5.72 -8.97 -14.42
C ASN A 123 -5.82 -8.90 -15.94
N ALA A 124 -5.97 -10.05 -16.61
CA ALA A 124 -6.13 -10.19 -18.05
C ALA A 124 -7.60 -10.38 -18.46
N LEU A 125 -8.51 -9.83 -17.64
CA LEU A 125 -9.95 -9.83 -17.86
C LEU A 125 -10.42 -8.47 -18.35
N TYR A 126 -11.40 -8.51 -19.24
CA TYR A 126 -11.95 -7.34 -19.91
C TYR A 126 -13.47 -7.34 -19.76
N ALA A 127 -14.08 -6.15 -19.87
CA ALA A 127 -15.53 -6.01 -19.92
C ALA A 127 -15.92 -5.02 -21.02
N ALA A 128 -16.87 -5.41 -21.86
CA ALA A 128 -17.50 -4.50 -22.82
C ALA A 128 -18.40 -3.47 -22.08
N PRO A 129 -18.79 -2.36 -22.72
CA PRO A 129 -19.61 -1.33 -22.08
C PRO A 129 -21.01 -1.82 -21.67
N ASP A 130 -21.50 -2.92 -22.27
CA ASP A 130 -22.75 -3.59 -21.89
C ASP A 130 -22.58 -4.60 -20.73
N GLY A 131 -21.39 -4.65 -20.14
CA GLY A 131 -21.01 -5.56 -19.07
C GLY A 131 -20.61 -6.95 -19.52
N ALA A 132 -20.61 -7.30 -20.81
CA ALA A 132 -20.17 -8.62 -21.25
C ALA A 132 -18.69 -8.84 -20.92
N VAL A 133 -18.40 -9.86 -20.11
CA VAL A 133 -17.02 -10.21 -19.73
C VAL A 133 -16.34 -10.90 -20.90
N VAL A 134 -15.16 -10.40 -21.26
CA VAL A 134 -14.29 -10.95 -22.29
C VAL A 134 -13.04 -11.50 -21.59
N ASP A 135 -12.82 -12.80 -21.74
CA ASP A 135 -11.73 -13.53 -21.10
C ASP A 135 -10.93 -14.31 -22.16
N PRO A 136 -9.95 -13.68 -22.81
CA PRO A 136 -9.20 -14.29 -23.91
C PRO A 136 -8.27 -15.43 -23.47
N LEU A 137 -7.98 -15.54 -22.17
CA LEU A 137 -6.97 -16.44 -21.61
C LEU A 137 -7.54 -17.43 -20.60
N GLU A 138 -8.87 -17.52 -20.49
CA GLU A 138 -9.57 -18.41 -19.56
C GLU A 138 -9.14 -18.18 -18.09
N GLY A 139 -8.94 -16.92 -17.69
CA GLY A 139 -8.54 -16.51 -16.34
C GLY A 139 -9.70 -16.36 -15.34
N LEU A 140 -10.95 -16.34 -15.80
CA LEU A 140 -12.13 -16.17 -14.94
C LEU A 140 -12.26 -17.26 -13.86
N PRO A 141 -12.02 -18.56 -14.12
CA PRO A 141 -12.02 -19.58 -13.07
C PRO A 141 -11.01 -19.31 -11.96
N ASP A 142 -9.83 -18.77 -12.29
CA ASP A 142 -8.82 -18.41 -11.29
C ASP A 142 -9.29 -17.25 -10.42
N LEU A 143 -9.90 -16.23 -11.04
CA LEU A 143 -10.47 -15.11 -10.29
C LEU A 143 -11.55 -15.58 -9.31
N LEU A 144 -12.49 -16.40 -9.78
CA LEU A 144 -13.60 -16.90 -8.96
C LEU A 144 -13.11 -17.78 -7.80
N ALA A 145 -12.05 -18.56 -8.03
CA ALA A 145 -11.36 -19.34 -7.00
C ALA A 145 -10.33 -18.52 -6.21
N ARG A 146 -10.20 -17.20 -6.48
CA ARG A 146 -9.23 -16.29 -5.85
C ARG A 146 -7.78 -16.81 -5.90
N ARG A 147 -7.41 -17.46 -7.01
CA ARG A 147 -6.07 -17.98 -7.27
C ARG A 147 -5.25 -16.97 -8.06
N VAL A 148 -4.14 -16.50 -7.49
CA VAL A 148 -3.21 -15.60 -8.18
C VAL A 148 -2.26 -16.44 -9.02
N ARG A 149 -2.48 -16.48 -10.34
CA ARG A 149 -1.65 -17.24 -11.29
C ARG A 149 -1.08 -16.32 -12.37
N PHE A 150 0.17 -16.55 -12.75
CA PHE A 150 0.81 -15.83 -13.86
C PHE A 150 0.13 -16.15 -15.19
N VAL A 151 0.13 -15.19 -16.12
CA VAL A 151 -0.21 -15.46 -17.52
C VAL A 151 0.92 -16.25 -18.17
N GLY A 152 0.64 -17.46 -18.65
CA GLY A 152 1.66 -18.33 -19.22
C GLY A 152 2.66 -18.85 -18.17
N ALA A 153 3.92 -19.02 -18.56
CA ALA A 153 4.95 -19.58 -17.67
C ALA A 153 5.49 -18.53 -16.67
N PRO A 154 5.42 -18.78 -15.34
CA PRO A 154 5.92 -17.86 -14.31
C PRO A 154 7.36 -17.40 -14.55
N ASP A 155 8.23 -18.33 -14.92
CA ASP A 155 9.63 -18.09 -15.29
C ASP A 155 9.82 -17.00 -16.34
N ALA A 156 9.08 -17.08 -17.44
CA ALA A 156 9.18 -16.12 -18.52
C ALA A 156 8.66 -14.76 -18.04
N ARG A 157 7.54 -14.74 -17.31
CA ARG A 157 6.90 -13.50 -16.84
C ARG A 157 7.78 -12.77 -15.83
N ILE A 158 8.45 -13.48 -14.94
CA ILE A 158 9.36 -12.87 -13.98
C ILE A 158 10.62 -12.32 -14.67
N ARG A 159 11.16 -13.00 -15.68
CA ARG A 159 12.34 -12.51 -16.42
C ARG A 159 12.07 -11.23 -17.22
N GLU A 160 10.85 -11.02 -17.67
CA GLU A 160 10.43 -9.76 -18.31
C GLU A 160 10.44 -8.59 -17.33
N ASP A 161 9.98 -8.80 -16.09
CA ASP A 161 10.06 -7.78 -15.04
C ASP A 161 10.11 -8.45 -13.66
N TYR A 162 11.28 -8.39 -13.01
CA TYR A 162 11.45 -8.99 -11.69
C TYR A 162 10.54 -8.36 -10.63
N LEU A 163 9.98 -7.15 -10.86
CA LEU A 163 8.99 -6.55 -9.95
C LEU A 163 7.74 -7.43 -9.81
N ARG A 164 7.45 -8.26 -10.81
CA ARG A 164 6.30 -9.19 -10.77
C ARG A 164 6.37 -10.21 -9.64
N ILE A 165 7.57 -10.49 -9.10
CA ILE A 165 7.72 -11.28 -7.87
C ILE A 165 7.01 -10.57 -6.71
N LEU A 166 7.30 -9.28 -6.47
CA LEU A 166 6.66 -8.53 -5.38
C LEU A 166 5.17 -8.30 -5.64
N ARG A 167 4.81 -8.07 -6.91
CA ARG A 167 3.39 -7.98 -7.29
C ARG A 167 2.66 -9.28 -6.99
N PHE A 168 3.23 -10.44 -7.26
CA PHE A 168 2.62 -11.74 -6.97
C PHE A 168 2.24 -11.86 -5.49
N PHE A 169 3.18 -11.60 -4.58
CA PHE A 169 2.90 -11.62 -3.14
C PHE A 169 1.89 -10.54 -2.72
N ARG A 170 1.99 -9.32 -3.27
CA ARG A 170 0.99 -8.26 -3.04
C ARG A 170 -0.40 -8.71 -3.49
N PHE A 171 -0.55 -9.19 -4.72
CA PHE A 171 -1.85 -9.63 -5.23
C PHE A 171 -2.40 -10.79 -4.43
N HIS A 172 -1.55 -11.72 -3.98
CA HIS A 172 -1.97 -12.79 -3.08
C HIS A 172 -2.50 -12.23 -1.75
N ALA A 173 -1.83 -11.26 -1.13
CA ALA A 173 -2.29 -10.64 0.11
C ALA A 173 -3.61 -9.86 -0.03
N TRP A 174 -3.87 -9.25 -1.19
CA TRP A 174 -5.09 -8.47 -1.43
C TRP A 174 -6.27 -9.30 -1.94
N TYR A 175 -6.00 -10.29 -2.79
CA TYR A 175 -7.02 -10.97 -3.59
C TYR A 175 -6.96 -12.49 -3.51
N GLY A 176 -5.89 -13.06 -2.95
CA GLY A 176 -5.78 -14.50 -2.75
C GLY A 176 -6.83 -15.02 -1.77
N ASP A 177 -7.21 -16.30 -1.93
CA ASP A 177 -7.83 -17.06 -0.85
C ASP A 177 -6.76 -17.84 -0.09
N PRO A 178 -6.51 -17.52 1.19
CA PRO A 178 -5.47 -18.18 1.97
C PRO A 178 -5.73 -19.68 2.17
N SER A 179 -6.98 -20.15 2.08
CA SER A 179 -7.32 -21.57 2.19
C SER A 179 -6.86 -22.40 0.99
N GLY A 180 -6.79 -21.79 -0.20
CA GLY A 180 -6.26 -22.41 -1.42
C GLY A 180 -4.74 -22.46 -1.47
N GLY A 181 -4.06 -21.74 -0.56
CA GLY A 181 -2.61 -21.61 -0.54
C GLY A 181 -2.05 -20.81 -1.71
N ILE A 182 -0.72 -20.66 -1.70
CA ILE A 182 0.02 -19.98 -2.77
C ILE A 182 0.29 -20.98 -3.90
N ASP A 183 0.16 -20.52 -5.14
CA ASP A 183 0.52 -21.29 -6.33
C ASP A 183 1.97 -21.79 -6.23
N PRO A 184 2.22 -23.11 -6.18
CA PRO A 184 3.53 -23.67 -5.92
C PRO A 184 4.52 -23.42 -7.06
N ASP A 185 4.06 -23.44 -8.32
CA ASP A 185 4.91 -23.21 -9.50
C ASP A 185 5.34 -21.74 -9.55
N ALA A 186 4.43 -20.82 -9.23
CA ALA A 186 4.73 -19.40 -9.11
C ALA A 186 5.69 -19.12 -7.95
N LEU A 187 5.52 -19.78 -6.81
CA LEU A 187 6.39 -19.64 -5.64
C LEU A 187 7.82 -20.14 -5.93
N ASP A 188 7.95 -21.31 -6.55
CA ASP A 188 9.25 -21.86 -6.98
C ASP A 188 9.95 -20.91 -7.96
N ALA A 189 9.23 -20.41 -8.97
CA ALA A 189 9.77 -19.44 -9.91
C ALA A 189 10.21 -18.15 -9.22
N CYS A 190 9.42 -17.65 -8.25
CA CYS A 190 9.80 -16.49 -7.44
C CYS A 190 11.09 -16.74 -6.65
N ALA A 191 11.24 -17.91 -6.04
CA ALA A 191 12.43 -18.29 -5.28
C ALA A 191 13.69 -18.34 -6.19
N ARG A 192 13.60 -19.01 -7.34
CA ARG A 192 14.72 -19.12 -8.30
C ARG A 192 15.15 -17.78 -8.88
N HIS A 193 14.20 -16.86 -9.09
CA HIS A 193 14.47 -15.55 -9.69
C HIS A 193 14.61 -14.41 -8.67
N ALA A 194 14.56 -14.68 -7.37
CA ALA A 194 14.65 -13.68 -6.30
C ALA A 194 15.92 -12.81 -6.41
N GLY A 195 17.02 -13.35 -6.94
CA GLY A 195 18.26 -12.61 -7.18
C GLY A 195 18.10 -11.43 -8.15
N GLY A 196 17.14 -11.49 -9.08
CA GLY A 196 16.86 -10.42 -10.04
C GLY A 196 16.26 -9.16 -9.40
N LEU A 197 15.71 -9.26 -8.18
CA LEU A 197 15.17 -8.10 -7.45
C LEU A 197 16.24 -7.02 -7.20
N GLY A 198 17.52 -7.40 -7.07
CA GLY A 198 18.62 -6.46 -6.91
C GLY A 198 18.87 -5.55 -8.12
N ARG A 199 18.24 -5.83 -9.26
CA ARG A 199 18.29 -4.99 -10.48
C ARG A 199 17.22 -3.89 -10.48
N LEU A 200 16.24 -3.97 -9.59
CA LEU A 200 15.13 -3.04 -9.53
C LEU A 200 15.54 -1.77 -8.77
N SER A 201 14.87 -0.66 -9.08
CA SER A 201 15.07 0.57 -8.31
C SER A 201 14.42 0.45 -6.92
N ALA A 202 15.05 1.09 -5.95
CA ALA A 202 14.60 1.18 -4.57
C ALA A 202 13.15 1.71 -4.45
N GLU A 203 12.77 2.67 -5.29
CA GLU A 203 11.41 3.22 -5.33
C GLU A 203 10.36 2.17 -5.73
N ARG A 204 10.67 1.33 -6.72
CA ARG A 204 9.73 0.29 -7.19
C ARG A 204 9.54 -0.78 -6.13
N ILE A 205 10.64 -1.21 -5.49
CA ILE A 205 10.60 -2.16 -4.37
C ILE A 205 9.78 -1.57 -3.22
N GLY A 206 10.11 -0.35 -2.78
CA GLY A 206 9.43 0.33 -1.69
C GLY A 206 7.93 0.52 -1.96
N ALA A 207 7.56 0.92 -3.17
CA ALA A 207 6.15 1.09 -3.54
C ALA A 207 5.36 -0.23 -3.46
N GLU A 208 5.91 -1.34 -3.93
CA GLU A 208 5.24 -2.65 -3.84
C GLU A 208 5.19 -3.17 -2.40
N MET A 209 6.27 -3.01 -1.62
CA MET A 209 6.30 -3.42 -0.22
C MET A 209 5.30 -2.63 0.64
N LYS A 210 5.19 -1.31 0.46
CA LYS A 210 4.18 -0.49 1.16
C LYS A 210 2.76 -0.96 0.86
N LYS A 211 2.47 -1.27 -0.42
CA LYS A 211 1.15 -1.79 -0.83
C LYS A 211 0.88 -3.20 -0.29
N LEU A 212 1.89 -4.07 -0.25
CA LEU A 212 1.78 -5.39 0.36
C LEU A 212 1.45 -5.27 1.86
N LEU A 213 2.20 -4.44 2.59
CA LEU A 213 1.99 -4.25 4.04
C LEU A 213 0.67 -3.56 4.37
N ALA A 214 0.07 -2.84 3.42
CA ALA A 214 -1.25 -2.24 3.56
C ALA A 214 -2.42 -3.19 3.26
N ALA A 215 -2.16 -4.42 2.79
CA ALA A 215 -3.21 -5.42 2.54
C ALA A 215 -3.97 -5.80 3.82
N PRO A 216 -5.23 -6.26 3.78
CA PRO A 216 -5.95 -6.66 4.99
C PRO A 216 -5.18 -7.64 5.88
N ASP A 217 -4.71 -8.75 5.28
CA ASP A 217 -3.81 -9.71 5.94
C ASP A 217 -2.61 -10.05 5.02
N PRO A 218 -1.43 -9.47 5.29
CA PRO A 218 -0.22 -9.78 4.53
C PRO A 218 0.56 -10.97 5.10
N ALA A 219 0.16 -11.54 6.24
CA ALA A 219 0.97 -12.53 6.96
C ALA A 219 1.27 -13.79 6.13
N PRO A 220 0.29 -14.41 5.42
CA PRO A 220 0.58 -15.59 4.59
C PRO A 220 1.57 -15.29 3.46
N ALA A 221 1.41 -14.14 2.79
CA ALA A 221 2.29 -13.72 1.70
C ALA A 221 3.71 -13.44 2.22
N LEU A 222 3.85 -12.76 3.35
CA LEU A 222 5.15 -12.47 3.97
C LEU A 222 5.85 -13.74 4.49
N ALA A 223 5.10 -14.69 5.05
CA ALA A 223 5.65 -15.99 5.44
C ALA A 223 6.21 -16.74 4.23
N ALA A 224 5.52 -16.72 3.09
CA ALA A 224 6.01 -17.32 1.86
C ALA A 224 7.19 -16.57 1.24
N MET A 225 7.23 -15.23 1.36
CA MET A 225 8.41 -14.44 0.99
C MET A 225 9.61 -14.80 1.85
N ALA A 226 9.41 -15.03 3.16
CA ALA A 226 10.47 -15.47 4.06
C ALA A 226 10.98 -16.86 3.68
N ALA A 227 10.07 -17.82 3.48
CA ALA A 227 10.41 -19.20 3.10
C ALA A 227 11.13 -19.31 1.74
N SER A 228 10.75 -18.47 0.77
CA SER A 228 11.38 -18.42 -0.57
C SER A 228 12.67 -17.57 -0.61
N GLY A 229 13.04 -16.92 0.49
CA GLY A 229 14.20 -16.01 0.56
C GLY A 229 13.99 -14.65 -0.11
N VAL A 230 12.80 -14.39 -0.67
CA VAL A 230 12.44 -13.10 -1.28
C VAL A 230 12.45 -11.97 -0.25
N LEU A 231 11.93 -12.21 0.96
CA LEU A 231 11.84 -11.19 2.01
C LEU A 231 13.23 -10.63 2.38
N ALA A 232 14.21 -11.52 2.57
CA ALA A 232 15.58 -11.14 2.92
C ALA A 232 16.28 -10.30 1.83
N ARG A 233 15.84 -10.39 0.57
CA ARG A 233 16.40 -9.59 -0.55
C ARG A 233 15.89 -8.15 -0.56
N VAL A 234 14.65 -7.92 -0.12
CA VAL A 234 13.98 -6.60 -0.20
C VAL A 234 13.88 -5.88 1.13
N MET A 235 14.02 -6.61 2.24
CA MET A 235 14.11 -6.08 3.59
C MET A 235 15.08 -6.96 4.42
N PRO A 236 16.40 -6.72 4.31
CA PRO A 236 17.39 -7.49 5.06
C PRO A 236 17.15 -7.40 6.58
N GLY A 237 17.28 -8.54 7.28
CA GLY A 237 17.04 -8.65 8.72
C GLY A 237 15.57 -8.80 9.13
N ALA A 238 14.63 -8.79 8.17
CA ALA A 238 13.21 -8.93 8.45
C ALA A 238 12.80 -10.35 8.89
N SER A 239 11.82 -10.42 9.80
CA SER A 239 11.13 -11.66 10.19
C SER A 239 9.62 -11.51 10.05
N ALA A 240 8.96 -12.46 9.39
CA ALA A 240 7.50 -12.48 9.24
C ALA A 240 6.76 -13.00 10.49
N SER A 241 7.48 -13.47 11.52
CA SER A 241 6.90 -14.22 12.66
C SER A 241 5.80 -13.47 13.41
N ASN A 242 5.96 -12.17 13.60
CA ASN A 242 5.06 -11.38 14.46
C ASN A 242 3.91 -10.73 13.69
N VAL A 243 3.87 -10.87 12.37
CA VAL A 243 2.89 -10.15 11.54
C VAL A 243 1.49 -10.70 11.73
N ALA A 244 1.31 -12.02 11.84
CA ALA A 244 0.00 -12.61 12.10
C ALA A 244 -0.57 -12.16 13.45
N SER A 245 0.25 -12.17 14.51
CA SER A 245 -0.13 -11.66 15.84
C SER A 245 -0.46 -10.18 15.80
N LEU A 246 0.28 -9.38 15.01
CA LEU A 246 -0.03 -7.97 14.82
C LEU A 246 -1.37 -7.77 14.10
N VAL A 247 -1.63 -8.49 13.00
CA VAL A 247 -2.92 -8.41 12.29
C VAL A 247 -4.08 -8.74 13.23
N HIS A 248 -3.91 -9.74 14.10
CA HIS A 248 -4.89 -10.05 15.14
C HIS A 248 -5.07 -8.91 16.15
N ALA A 249 -3.98 -8.34 16.65
CA ALA A 249 -4.01 -7.23 17.60
C ALA A 249 -4.60 -5.94 17.01
N GLU A 250 -4.42 -5.72 15.71
CA GLU A 250 -5.01 -4.59 14.97
C GLU A 250 -6.54 -4.66 14.96
N GLY A 251 -7.13 -5.86 14.89
CA GLY A 251 -8.58 -6.04 14.82
C GLY A 251 -9.19 -5.24 13.65
N ASP A 252 -10.15 -4.37 13.96
CA ASP A 252 -10.83 -3.50 12.97
C ASP A 252 -10.07 -2.20 12.68
N LEU A 253 -8.91 -1.96 13.30
CA LEU A 253 -8.12 -0.76 13.03
C LEU A 253 -7.60 -0.79 11.58
N PRO A 254 -7.54 0.36 10.90
CA PRO A 254 -7.02 0.40 9.55
C PRO A 254 -5.57 -0.08 9.51
N PRO A 255 -5.19 -0.87 8.48
CA PRO A 255 -3.83 -1.34 8.32
C PRO A 255 -2.89 -0.15 8.07
N ARG A 256 -1.72 -0.18 8.71
CA ARG A 256 -0.66 0.82 8.50
C ARG A 256 0.62 0.11 8.11
N TRP A 257 1.15 0.45 6.94
CA TRP A 257 2.35 -0.18 6.43
C TRP A 257 3.56 0.11 7.32
N GLU A 258 3.63 1.30 7.94
CA GLU A 258 4.72 1.71 8.82
C GLU A 258 4.81 0.80 10.06
N ARG A 259 3.67 0.59 10.74
CA ARG A 259 3.56 -0.29 11.89
C ARG A 259 3.98 -1.72 11.53
N ARG A 260 3.47 -2.24 10.42
CA ARG A 260 3.78 -3.61 9.97
C ARG A 260 5.22 -3.75 9.47
N ALA A 261 5.82 -2.70 8.91
CA ALA A 261 7.25 -2.67 8.58
C ALA A 261 8.11 -2.74 9.85
N LEU A 262 7.72 -2.05 10.93
CA LEU A 262 8.40 -2.16 12.23
C LEU A 262 8.26 -3.56 12.85
N ALA A 263 7.09 -4.20 12.71
CA ALA A 263 6.88 -5.57 13.17
C ALA A 263 7.79 -6.59 12.47
N LEU A 264 8.15 -6.32 11.20
CA LEU A 264 9.13 -7.12 10.47
C LEU A 264 10.55 -6.93 11.01
N GLY A 265 10.90 -5.75 11.55
CA GLY A 265 12.20 -5.46 12.16
C GLY A 265 13.39 -5.30 11.20
N GLY A 266 13.18 -5.37 9.89
CA GLY A 266 14.24 -5.26 8.89
C GLY A 266 14.48 -3.84 8.37
N ALA A 267 15.58 -3.65 7.62
CA ALA A 267 15.97 -2.33 7.10
C ALA A 267 15.08 -1.87 5.93
N VAL A 268 14.56 -0.63 6.03
CA VAL A 268 13.73 0.03 5.00
C VAL A 268 14.49 1.08 4.17
N ASP A 269 15.80 1.23 4.37
CA ASP A 269 16.63 2.24 3.69
C ASP A 269 16.55 2.13 2.15
N GLY A 270 16.37 0.91 1.66
CA GLY A 270 16.21 0.60 0.24
C GLY A 270 14.85 0.95 -0.36
N TRP A 271 13.94 1.64 0.35
CA TRP A 271 12.57 1.91 -0.12
C TRP A 271 12.33 3.35 -0.60
N ARG A 272 13.34 4.23 -0.45
CA ARG A 272 13.25 5.67 -0.76
C ARG A 272 12.01 6.33 -0.17
N LEU A 273 11.99 6.44 1.16
CA LEU A 273 10.93 7.12 1.89
C LEU A 273 10.96 8.63 1.63
N SER A 274 9.79 9.25 1.55
CA SER A 274 9.66 10.70 1.64
C SER A 274 10.05 11.20 3.04
N ASN A 275 10.36 12.50 3.16
CA ASN A 275 10.69 13.11 4.47
C ASN A 275 9.56 12.96 5.51
N ALA A 276 8.29 12.92 5.07
CA ALA A 276 7.16 12.71 5.96
C ALA A 276 7.11 11.26 6.45
N GLU A 277 7.26 10.28 5.54
CA GLU A 277 7.30 8.86 5.88
C GLU A 277 8.48 8.52 6.79
N ALA A 278 9.69 9.03 6.51
CA ALA A 278 10.87 8.80 7.34
C ALA A 278 10.68 9.30 8.78
N ARG A 279 10.16 10.53 8.94
CA ARG A 279 9.84 11.09 10.27
C ARG A 279 8.71 10.31 10.97
N GLY A 280 7.73 9.84 10.21
CA GLY A 280 6.64 9.01 10.71
C GLY A 280 7.14 7.66 11.24
N MET A 281 8.07 7.03 10.52
CA MET A 281 8.74 5.78 10.92
C MET A 281 9.62 5.99 12.15
N GLU A 282 10.46 7.03 12.18
CA GLU A 282 11.33 7.33 13.31
C GLU A 282 10.54 7.55 14.60
N ARG A 283 9.45 8.32 14.52
CA ARG A 283 8.57 8.57 15.66
C ARG A 283 7.94 7.27 16.21
N ARG A 284 7.49 6.38 15.33
CA ARG A 284 6.92 5.08 15.70
C ARG A 284 7.98 4.14 16.29
N ALA A 285 9.16 4.08 15.68
CA ALA A 285 10.29 3.32 16.20
C ALA A 285 10.70 3.81 17.60
N GLY A 286 10.76 5.13 17.79
CA GLY A 286 11.04 5.74 19.09
C GLY A 286 9.97 5.41 20.15
N ALA A 287 8.69 5.42 19.77
CA ALA A 287 7.60 5.04 20.65
C ALA A 287 7.68 3.54 21.02
N ALA A 288 7.94 2.67 20.06
CA ALA A 288 8.04 1.21 20.27
C ALA A 288 9.26 0.81 21.12
N ALA A 289 10.35 1.57 21.04
CA ALA A 289 11.56 1.35 21.85
C ALA A 289 11.49 1.99 23.25
N SER A 290 10.48 2.82 23.51
CA SER A 290 10.32 3.54 24.78
C SER A 290 9.72 2.64 25.86
N THR A 291 10.10 2.89 27.12
CA THR A 291 9.51 2.25 28.31
C THR A 291 8.50 3.14 29.02
N LEU A 292 8.08 4.24 28.38
CA LEU A 292 7.10 5.16 28.96
C LEU A 292 5.73 4.47 29.10
N PRO A 293 4.96 4.83 30.14
CA PRO A 293 3.58 4.38 30.28
C PRO A 293 2.65 5.01 29.22
N PRO A 294 1.42 4.48 29.04
CA PRO A 294 0.53 4.83 27.93
C PRO A 294 0.26 6.33 27.71
N ALA A 295 -0.10 7.09 28.74
CA ALA A 295 -0.37 8.53 28.57
C ALA A 295 0.92 9.31 28.28
N ALA A 296 2.03 8.93 28.89
CA ALA A 296 3.34 9.50 28.62
C ALA A 296 3.82 9.21 27.19
N LEU A 297 3.56 8.03 26.65
CA LEU A 297 3.80 7.71 25.24
C LEU A 297 2.97 8.61 24.33
N GLY A 298 1.67 8.74 24.59
CA GLY A 298 0.78 9.62 23.85
C GLY A 298 1.28 11.06 23.82
N ARG A 299 1.76 11.58 24.96
CA ARG A 299 2.34 12.92 25.09
C ARG A 299 3.66 13.08 24.32
N ALA A 300 4.57 12.12 24.45
CA ALA A 300 5.92 12.23 23.91
C ALA A 300 5.96 12.02 22.39
N PHE A 301 5.16 11.07 21.88
CA PHE A 301 5.22 10.64 20.50
C PHE A 301 3.97 11.00 19.69
N GLY A 302 2.89 11.40 20.35
CA GLY A 302 1.59 11.61 19.72
C GLY A 302 0.77 10.31 19.66
N ARG A 303 -0.54 10.47 19.51
CA ARG A 303 -1.51 9.38 19.58
C ARG A 303 -1.17 8.19 18.66
N GLU A 304 -1.05 8.43 17.35
CA GLU A 304 -0.87 7.34 16.38
C GLU A 304 0.38 6.49 16.66
N ALA A 305 1.52 7.14 16.95
CA ALA A 305 2.77 6.43 17.18
C ALA A 305 2.75 5.63 18.48
N ALA A 306 2.08 6.14 19.52
CA ALA A 306 1.89 5.45 20.78
C ALA A 306 0.92 4.26 20.66
N GLU A 307 -0.17 4.42 19.90
CA GLU A 307 -1.11 3.31 19.59
C GLU A 307 -0.40 2.21 18.81
N ASP A 308 0.40 2.58 17.79
CA ASP A 308 1.19 1.62 17.01
C ASP A 308 2.22 0.89 17.89
N ALA A 309 2.87 1.58 18.83
CA ALA A 309 3.79 0.97 19.80
C ALA A 309 3.08 -0.03 20.74
N ALA A 310 1.88 0.29 21.23
CA ALA A 310 1.09 -0.61 22.06
C ALA A 310 0.69 -1.89 21.30
N LEU A 311 0.27 -1.74 20.03
CA LEU A 311 -0.05 -2.87 19.16
C LEU A 311 1.18 -3.76 18.87
N LEU A 312 2.34 -3.15 18.60
CA LEU A 312 3.60 -3.88 18.40
C LEU A 312 4.02 -4.66 19.65
N ALA A 313 3.88 -4.06 20.84
CA ALA A 313 4.18 -4.71 22.10
C ALA A 313 3.23 -5.88 22.38
N ALA A 314 1.92 -5.70 22.13
CA ALA A 314 0.93 -6.76 22.27
C ALA A 314 1.20 -7.94 21.31
N ALA A 315 1.53 -7.65 20.04
CA ALA A 315 1.88 -8.66 19.06
C ALA A 315 3.13 -9.46 19.45
N ALA A 316 4.16 -8.80 19.97
CA ALA A 316 5.39 -9.44 20.44
C ALA A 316 5.19 -10.29 21.72
N ALA A 317 4.21 -9.93 22.55
CA ALA A 317 3.83 -10.67 23.74
C ALA A 317 2.76 -11.76 23.48
N GLU A 318 2.31 -11.92 22.24
CA GLU A 318 1.18 -12.80 21.85
C GLU A 318 -0.09 -12.52 22.68
N GLY A 319 -0.31 -11.25 23.03
CA GLY A 319 -1.43 -10.78 23.84
C GLY A 319 -2.30 -9.75 23.13
N GLY A 320 -3.31 -9.25 23.85
CA GLY A 320 -4.12 -8.12 23.42
C GLY A 320 -3.65 -6.80 24.02
N VAL A 321 -4.06 -5.69 23.42
CA VAL A 321 -3.90 -4.36 24.03
C VAL A 321 -4.97 -4.21 25.13
N PRO A 322 -4.62 -3.90 26.39
CA PRO A 322 -5.62 -3.63 27.43
C PRO A 322 -6.55 -2.48 27.03
N ALA A 323 -7.85 -2.62 27.26
CA ALA A 323 -8.87 -1.68 26.78
C ALA A 323 -8.58 -0.21 27.13
N GLU A 324 -8.12 0.04 28.37
CA GLU A 324 -7.79 1.38 28.87
C GLU A 324 -6.54 2.01 28.23
N THR A 325 -5.70 1.22 27.54
CA THR A 325 -4.42 1.69 27.01
C THR A 325 -4.62 2.77 25.94
N PHE A 326 -5.56 2.57 25.02
CA PHE A 326 -5.86 3.56 23.99
C PHE A 326 -6.49 4.84 24.56
N GLU A 327 -7.34 4.72 25.58
CA GLU A 327 -7.93 5.87 26.26
C GLU A 327 -6.85 6.72 26.96
N ARG A 328 -5.91 6.08 27.65
CA ARG A 328 -4.78 6.76 28.29
C ARG A 328 -3.85 7.41 27.27
N ILE A 329 -3.54 6.73 26.18
CA ILE A 329 -2.75 7.30 25.08
C ILE A 329 -3.43 8.55 24.51
N ALA A 330 -4.73 8.48 24.24
CA ALA A 330 -5.50 9.61 23.72
C ALA A 330 -5.48 10.79 24.68
N ALA A 331 -5.75 10.55 25.97
CA ALA A 331 -5.69 11.59 27.01
C ALA A 331 -4.28 12.21 27.11
N GLY A 332 -3.24 11.40 27.04
CA GLY A 332 -1.85 11.85 27.07
C GLY A 332 -1.45 12.71 25.87
N ALA A 333 -1.93 12.35 24.67
CA ALA A 333 -1.67 13.12 23.44
C ALA A 333 -2.26 14.53 23.48
N GLU A 334 -3.35 14.73 24.23
CA GLU A 334 -4.02 16.03 24.41
C GLU A 334 -3.53 16.78 25.67
N ALA A 335 -2.84 16.09 26.57
CA ALA A 335 -2.40 16.65 27.84
C ALA A 335 -1.40 17.81 27.64
N SER A 336 -1.52 18.85 28.46
CA SER A 336 -0.60 19.99 28.50
C SER A 336 0.28 19.93 29.75
N PHE A 337 1.57 20.29 29.62
CA PHE A 337 2.48 20.27 30.76
C PHE A 337 2.09 21.40 31.73
N PRO A 338 1.79 21.08 33.00
CA PRO A 338 1.12 22.05 33.88
C PRO A 338 2.09 23.08 34.51
N LEU A 339 3.40 22.89 34.34
CA LEU A 339 4.43 23.78 34.90
C LEU A 339 5.05 24.67 33.82
N ALA A 340 5.18 25.97 34.12
CA ALA A 340 5.76 26.97 33.24
C ALA A 340 6.85 27.76 34.00
N ALA A 341 7.75 28.42 33.26
CA ALA A 341 8.86 29.19 33.82
C ALA A 341 8.44 30.16 34.94
N ARG A 342 7.32 30.88 34.75
CA ARG A 342 6.77 31.83 35.73
C ARG A 342 6.46 31.22 37.10
N HIS A 343 6.27 29.90 37.19
CA HIS A 343 5.98 29.21 38.46
C HIS A 343 7.25 28.89 39.26
N LEU A 344 8.42 29.01 38.64
CA LEU A 344 9.74 28.74 39.22
C LEU A 344 10.55 30.01 39.48
N MET A 345 10.18 31.12 38.85
CA MET A 345 10.84 32.41 39.06
C MET A 345 10.33 33.10 40.34
N PRO A 346 11.20 33.83 41.07
CA PRO A 346 12.63 34.03 40.81
C PRO A 346 13.53 32.93 41.42
N ALA A 347 12.95 31.87 42.00
CA ALA A 347 13.70 30.83 42.70
C ALA A 347 14.71 30.09 41.80
N LEU A 348 14.41 29.97 40.50
CA LEU A 348 15.35 29.51 39.48
C LEU A 348 15.40 30.50 38.32
N GLU A 349 16.60 30.76 37.81
CA GLU A 349 16.84 31.64 36.67
C GLU A 349 17.91 31.04 35.73
N GLY A 350 17.95 31.56 34.49
CA GLY A 350 18.96 31.17 33.50
C GLY A 350 19.03 29.65 33.25
N PRO A 351 20.23 29.06 33.16
CA PRO A 351 20.38 27.61 32.94
C PRO A 351 19.70 26.73 34.00
N ALA A 352 19.66 27.18 35.26
CA ALA A 352 19.06 26.41 36.36
C ALA A 352 17.54 26.26 36.19
N LEU A 353 16.86 27.26 35.63
CA LEU A 353 15.44 27.20 35.29
C LEU A 353 15.16 26.14 34.21
N GLY A 354 15.96 26.12 33.15
CA GLY A 354 15.84 25.11 32.09
C GLY A 354 16.02 23.69 32.61
N GLU A 355 17.04 23.46 33.46
CA GLU A 355 17.26 22.16 34.08
C GLU A 355 16.16 21.76 35.08
N GLY A 356 15.60 22.73 35.81
CA GLY A 356 14.44 22.50 36.68
C GLY A 356 13.20 22.05 35.91
N LEU A 357 12.88 22.74 34.80
CA LEU A 357 11.76 22.36 33.93
C LEU A 357 11.95 20.97 33.32
N LYS A 358 13.15 20.66 32.81
CA LYS A 358 13.46 19.32 32.28
C LYS A 358 13.34 18.22 33.34
N ARG A 359 13.78 18.48 34.58
CA ARG A 359 13.61 17.52 35.70
C ARG A 359 12.13 17.26 35.96
N ALA A 360 11.32 18.30 36.06
CA ALA A 360 9.89 18.17 36.28
C ALA A 360 9.19 17.45 35.11
N GLU A 361 9.52 17.78 33.86
CA GLU A 361 8.95 17.11 32.69
C GLU A 361 9.27 15.62 32.65
N ARG A 362 10.51 15.23 32.97
CA ARG A 362 10.85 13.79 33.11
C ARG A 362 10.05 13.10 34.21
N ALA A 363 9.87 13.74 35.36
CA ALA A 363 9.07 13.17 36.44
C ALA A 363 7.59 13.05 36.07
N TRP A 364 7.05 14.05 35.35
CA TRP A 364 5.67 14.02 34.86
C TRP A 364 5.44 12.86 33.91
N LEU A 365 6.33 12.66 32.92
CA LEU A 365 6.27 11.51 32.01
C LEU A 365 6.41 10.18 32.76
N ALA A 366 7.33 10.08 33.72
CA ALA A 366 7.53 8.87 34.51
C ALA A 366 6.31 8.52 35.39
N SER A 367 5.56 9.53 35.84
CA SER A 367 4.33 9.36 36.62
C SER A 367 3.09 9.02 35.78
N ASP A 368 3.25 8.82 34.47
CA ASP A 368 2.16 8.76 33.50
C ASP A 368 1.20 9.97 33.60
N LEU A 369 1.78 11.17 33.68
CA LEU A 369 1.09 12.45 33.67
C LEU A 369 0.22 12.73 34.91
N THR A 370 0.36 11.92 35.96
CA THR A 370 -0.48 12.04 37.18
C THR A 370 -0.02 13.13 38.14
N LEU A 371 1.25 13.58 38.07
CA LEU A 371 1.76 14.64 38.95
C LEU A 371 1.14 16.00 38.62
N ASP A 372 0.63 16.67 39.65
CA ASP A 372 0.11 18.04 39.55
C ASP A 372 1.24 19.09 39.50
N ARG A 373 0.85 20.34 39.26
CA ARG A 373 1.77 21.48 39.17
C ARG A 373 2.59 21.69 40.45
N GLU A 374 2.02 21.44 41.63
CA GLU A 374 2.69 21.70 42.90
C GLU A 374 3.79 20.67 43.16
N ALA A 375 3.47 19.38 42.97
CA ALA A 375 4.46 18.31 43.04
C ALA A 375 5.59 18.52 42.02
N LEU A 376 5.25 18.90 40.79
CA LEU A 376 6.24 19.20 39.75
C LEU A 376 7.10 20.41 40.08
N ARG A 377 6.54 21.44 40.71
CA ARG A 377 7.30 22.61 41.19
C ARG A 377 8.33 22.19 42.25
N ARG A 378 7.95 21.37 43.23
CA ARG A 378 8.88 20.86 44.26
C ARG A 378 10.04 20.08 43.63
N ILE A 379 9.73 19.19 42.69
CA ILE A 379 10.73 18.41 41.94
C ILE A 379 11.65 19.33 41.12
N ALA A 380 11.12 20.36 40.47
CA ALA A 380 11.92 21.33 39.72
C ALA A 380 12.92 22.06 40.61
N LEU A 381 12.52 22.41 41.84
CA LEU A 381 13.37 23.09 42.83
C LEU A 381 14.39 22.15 43.50
N GLY A 382 14.33 20.84 43.24
CA GLY A 382 15.21 19.85 43.87
C GLY A 382 14.80 19.46 45.29
N GLU A 383 13.56 19.78 45.68
CA GLU A 383 12.96 19.32 46.93
C GLU A 383 12.58 17.84 46.78
N ARG A 384 12.72 17.04 47.85
CA ARG A 384 12.29 15.63 47.79
C ARG A 384 10.76 15.59 47.60
N ALA A 385 10.32 14.76 46.65
CA ALA A 385 8.91 14.56 46.31
C ALA A 385 8.11 14.03 47.50
#